data_AF-A0A0F9LED7-F1
#
_entry.id   AF-A0A0F9LED7-F1
#
_cell.length_a   1.000
_cell.length_b   1.000
_cell.length_c   1.000
_cell.angle_alpha   90.00
_cell.angle_beta   90.00
_cell.angle_gamma   90.00
#
_symmetry.space_group_name_H-M   'P 1'
#
loop_
_entity.id
_entity.type
_entity.pdbx_description
1 polymer ?
#
loop_
_entity_poly.entity_id
_entity_poly.type
_entity_poly.pdbx_seq_one_letter_code
_entity_poly.pdbx_strand_id
1 'polypeptide(L)'
;MPLITDQQPAEQIKQLLCELETLVNNNDADAAALQLGALNTCLKSWCESAEQPSSDELITTQAHINAILTQANIHKDDSFKALLKHKKSDKAISAYKST
;
A
#
# COMPACT_ATOMS: atom_id res chain seq x y z
N MET A 1 26.26 -15.83 21.06
CA MET A 1 25.41 -15.08 20.11
C MET A 1 25.42 -15.87 18.81
N PRO A 2 24.26 -16.28 18.28
CA PRO A 2 23.37 -15.30 17.66
C PRO A 2 21.87 -15.50 18.01
N LEU A 3 21.17 -14.41 18.31
CA LEU A 3 19.74 -14.32 18.06
C LEU A 3 19.60 -13.85 16.60
N ILE A 4 19.59 -14.78 15.66
CA ILE A 4 18.90 -14.56 14.40
C ILE A 4 17.50 -15.05 14.72
N THR A 5 16.64 -14.13 15.12
CA THR A 5 15.23 -14.43 15.35
C THR A 5 14.70 -15.03 14.06
N ASP A 6 14.34 -16.30 14.18
CA ASP A 6 13.44 -17.09 13.36
C ASP A 6 12.09 -16.36 13.23
N GLN A 7 12.11 -15.18 12.61
CA GLN A 7 10.88 -14.45 12.35
C GLN A 7 10.34 -15.05 11.07
N GLN A 8 9.35 -15.93 11.24
CA GLN A 8 8.74 -16.67 10.15
C GLN A 8 8.49 -15.72 8.98
N PRO A 9 8.84 -16.09 7.74
CA PRO A 9 8.61 -15.25 6.56
C PRO A 9 7.15 -14.74 6.46
N ALA A 10 6.21 -15.51 6.99
CA ALA A 10 4.82 -15.12 7.26
C ALA A 10 4.67 -13.81 8.06
N GLU A 11 5.40 -13.68 9.15
CA GLU A 11 5.33 -12.58 10.09
C GLU A 11 5.95 -11.31 9.50
N GLN A 12 7.06 -11.46 8.77
CA GLN A 12 7.66 -10.37 8.00
C GLN A 12 6.71 -9.85 6.93
N ILE A 13 6.03 -10.73 6.20
CA ILE A 13 5.05 -10.33 5.17
C ILE A 13 3.86 -9.62 5.81
N LYS A 14 3.36 -10.10 6.96
CA LYS A 14 2.29 -9.41 7.71
C LYS A 14 2.71 -7.99 8.12
N GLN A 15 3.95 -7.81 8.60
CA GLN A 15 4.50 -6.48 8.91
C GLN A 15 4.58 -5.58 7.68
N LEU A 16 5.14 -6.08 6.58
CA LEU A 16 5.27 -5.33 5.34
C LEU A 16 3.91 -4.88 4.79
N LEU A 17 2.87 -5.71 4.91
CA LEU A 17 1.48 -5.37 4.55
C LEU A 17 0.90 -4.27 5.44
N CYS A 18 1.12 -4.34 6.75
CA CYS A 18 0.60 -3.36 7.70
C CYS A 18 1.27 -1.98 7.51
N GLU A 19 2.57 -1.95 7.23
CA GLU A 19 3.27 -0.75 6.81
C GLU A 19 2.74 -0.21 5.48
N LEU A 20 2.54 -1.08 4.48
CA LEU A 20 1.98 -0.68 3.18
C LEU A 20 0.59 -0.04 3.33
N GLU A 21 -0.28 -0.62 4.17
CA GLU A 21 -1.59 -0.05 4.48
C GLU A 21 -1.47 1.34 5.12
N THR A 22 -0.54 1.52 6.06
CA THR A 22 -0.27 2.81 6.70
C THR A 22 0.21 3.85 5.68
N LEU A 23 1.11 3.48 4.77
CA LEU A 23 1.61 4.35 3.71
C LEU A 23 0.52 4.76 2.72
N VAL A 24 -0.36 3.82 2.34
CA VAL A 24 -1.53 4.10 1.49
C VAL A 24 -2.50 5.06 2.19
N ASN A 25 -2.77 4.86 3.48
CA ASN A 25 -3.61 5.77 4.26
C ASN A 25 -3.01 7.17 4.40
N ASN A 26 -1.68 7.27 4.50
CA ASN A 26 -0.95 8.54 4.52
C ASN A 26 -0.83 9.20 3.13
N ASN A 27 -1.39 8.58 2.08
CA ASN A 27 -1.31 9.05 0.70
C ASN A 27 0.15 9.16 0.19
N ASP A 28 1.06 8.35 0.74
CA ASP A 28 2.50 8.36 0.46
C ASP A 28 2.85 7.30 -0.60
N ALA A 29 2.57 7.63 -1.86
CA ALA A 29 2.63 6.68 -2.97
C ALA A 29 4.05 6.21 -3.30
N ASP A 30 5.07 7.07 -3.13
CA ASP A 30 6.47 6.75 -3.40
C ASP A 30 6.98 5.69 -2.40
N ALA A 31 6.72 5.90 -1.11
CA ALA A 31 7.06 4.94 -0.07
C ALA A 31 6.27 3.63 -0.22
N ALA A 32 4.96 3.71 -0.55
CA ALA A 32 4.14 2.53 -0.79
C ALA A 32 4.68 1.67 -1.97
N ALA A 33 5.18 2.30 -3.04
CA ALA A 33 5.77 1.59 -4.17
C ALA A 33 7.05 0.83 -3.78
N LEU A 34 7.92 1.46 -2.99
CA LEU A 34 9.13 0.82 -2.44
C LEU A 34 8.76 -0.38 -1.55
N GLN A 35 7.76 -0.21 -0.69
CA GLN A 35 7.29 -1.27 0.21
C GLN A 35 6.67 -2.46 -0.55
N LEU A 36 5.94 -2.21 -1.63
CA LEU A 36 5.44 -3.25 -2.53
C LEU A 36 6.57 -4.05 -3.18
N GLY A 37 7.67 -3.38 -3.55
CA GLY A 37 8.87 -4.04 -4.08
C GLY A 37 9.53 -4.96 -3.04
N ALA A 38 9.63 -4.49 -1.79
CA ALA A 38 10.14 -5.29 -0.67
C ALA A 38 9.24 -6.49 -0.37
N LEU A 39 7.91 -6.29 -0.33
CA LEU A 39 6.92 -7.34 -0.15
C LEU A 39 7.03 -8.42 -1.25
N ASN A 40 7.13 -8.02 -2.51
CA ASN A 40 7.24 -8.96 -3.62
C ASN A 40 8.53 -9.78 -3.56
N THR A 41 9.63 -9.16 -3.15
CA THR A 41 10.91 -9.85 -2.95
C THR A 41 10.81 -10.86 -1.81
N CYS A 42 10.23 -10.44 -0.68
CA CYS A 42 10.01 -11.31 0.49
C CYS A 42 9.08 -12.48 0.15
N LEU A 43 8.00 -12.24 -0.60
CA LEU A 43 7.07 -13.27 -1.08
C LEU A 43 7.73 -14.28 -1.99
N LYS A 44 8.56 -13.82 -2.94
CA LYS A 44 9.34 -14.72 -3.81
C LYS A 44 10.29 -15.58 -2.98
N SER A 45 11.08 -14.97 -2.11
CA SER A 45 11.97 -15.69 -1.22
C SER A 45 11.22 -16.67 -0.31
N TRP A 46 10.01 -16.34 0.14
CA TRP A 46 9.17 -17.24 0.92
C TRP A 46 8.69 -18.45 0.10
N CYS A 47 8.21 -18.22 -1.11
CA CYS A 47 7.78 -19.30 -2.02
C CYS A 47 8.94 -20.20 -2.48
N GLU A 48 10.14 -19.64 -2.62
CA GLU A 48 11.36 -20.38 -3.01
C GLU A 48 12.08 -21.03 -1.81
N SER A 49 11.70 -20.70 -0.58
CA SER A 49 12.28 -21.26 0.64
C SER A 49 11.75 -22.65 0.96
N ALA A 50 12.49 -23.37 1.81
CA ALA A 50 12.08 -24.69 2.30
C ALA A 50 10.78 -24.66 3.12
N GLU A 51 10.51 -23.56 3.82
CA GLU A 51 9.23 -23.28 4.48
C GLU A 51 8.29 -22.55 3.54
N GLN A 52 7.76 -23.28 2.55
CA GLN A 52 6.76 -22.73 1.64
C GLN A 52 5.50 -22.32 2.41
N PRO A 53 4.87 -21.20 2.02
CA PRO A 53 3.62 -20.78 2.63
C PRO A 53 2.53 -21.83 2.40
N SER A 54 1.71 -22.03 3.43
CA SER A 54 0.47 -22.81 3.28
C SER A 54 -0.52 -22.06 2.40
N SER A 55 -1.42 -22.79 1.74
CA SER A 55 -2.43 -22.16 0.87
C SER A 55 -3.28 -21.12 1.62
N ASP A 56 -3.56 -21.36 2.90
CA ASP A 56 -4.34 -20.43 3.74
C ASP A 56 -3.60 -19.11 4.01
N GLU A 57 -2.29 -19.19 4.24
CA GLU A 57 -1.42 -18.03 4.45
C GLU A 57 -1.25 -17.21 3.16
N LEU A 58 -1.15 -17.88 2.00
CA LEU A 58 -1.18 -17.21 0.70
C LEU A 58 -2.52 -16.51 0.45
N ILE A 59 -3.64 -17.17 0.74
CA ILE A 59 -4.98 -16.58 0.56
C ILE A 59 -5.15 -15.36 1.47
N THR A 60 -4.74 -15.45 2.73
CA THR A 60 -4.79 -14.34 3.70
C THR A 60 -3.92 -13.17 3.22
N THR A 61 -2.69 -13.46 2.78
CA THR A 61 -1.79 -12.45 2.23
C THR A 61 -2.37 -11.77 0.99
N GLN A 62 -2.92 -12.56 0.06
CA GLN A 62 -3.56 -12.07 -1.15
C GLN A 62 -4.79 -11.19 -0.84
N ALA A 63 -5.60 -11.58 0.14
CA ALA A 63 -6.75 -10.80 0.60
C ALA A 63 -6.32 -9.45 1.17
N HIS A 64 -5.25 -9.41 1.97
CA HIS A 64 -4.70 -8.16 2.48
C HIS A 64 -4.18 -7.24 1.36
N ILE A 65 -3.44 -7.79 0.40
CA ILE A 65 -2.97 -7.02 -0.78
C ILE A 65 -4.15 -6.41 -1.55
N ASN A 66 -5.22 -7.19 -1.76
CA ASN A 66 -6.42 -6.72 -2.44
C ASN A 66 -7.15 -5.61 -1.65
N ALA A 67 -7.19 -5.70 -0.32
CA ALA A 67 -7.76 -4.66 0.53
C ALA A 67 -6.98 -3.35 0.37
N ILE A 68 -5.65 -3.42 0.46
CA ILE A 68 -4.76 -2.26 0.32
C ILE A 68 -4.88 -1.63 -1.09
N LEU A 69 -4.94 -2.43 -2.15
CA LEU A 69 -5.17 -1.96 -3.53
C LEU A 69 -6.52 -1.26 -3.68
N THR A 70 -7.56 -1.78 -3.02
CA THR A 70 -8.89 -1.16 -3.00
C THR A 70 -8.83 0.20 -2.32
N GLN A 71 -8.16 0.27 -1.17
CA GLN A 71 -7.94 1.51 -0.42
C GLN A 71 -7.16 2.55 -1.25
N ALA A 72 -6.06 2.15 -1.88
CA ALA A 72 -5.28 3.01 -2.75
C ALA A 72 -6.10 3.58 -3.91
N ASN A 73 -6.98 2.78 -4.51
CA ASN A 73 -7.90 3.26 -5.55
C ASN A 73 -8.93 4.26 -5.02
N ILE A 74 -9.46 4.06 -3.81
CA ILE A 74 -10.36 5.01 -3.15
C ILE A 74 -9.64 6.35 -2.91
N HIS A 75 -8.42 6.32 -2.35
CA HIS A 75 -7.61 7.52 -2.11
C HIS A 75 -7.27 8.28 -3.39
N LYS A 76 -7.01 7.56 -4.50
CA LYS A 76 -6.80 8.15 -5.82
C LYS A 76 -8.07 8.85 -6.36
N ASP A 77 -9.24 8.23 -6.19
CA ASP A 77 -10.52 8.82 -6.60
C ASP A 77 -10.87 10.06 -5.75
N ASP A 78 -10.60 10.03 -4.45
CA ASP A 78 -10.81 11.16 -3.53
C ASP A 78 -9.86 12.33 -3.85
N SER A 79 -8.58 12.04 -4.06
CA SER A 79 -7.59 13.03 -4.52
C SER A 79 -8.00 13.68 -5.84
N PHE A 80 -8.50 12.89 -6.80
CA PHE A 80 -8.99 13.42 -8.07
C PHE A 80 -10.24 14.31 -7.90
N LYS A 81 -11.18 13.92 -7.03
CA LYS A 81 -12.35 14.74 -6.68
C LYS A 81 -11.95 16.05 -5.98
N ALA A 82 -10.98 16.01 -5.08
CA ALA A 82 -10.46 17.19 -4.39
C ALA A 82 -9.81 18.17 -5.38
N LEU A 83 -8.97 17.69 -6.30
CA LEU A 83 -8.38 18.49 -7.37
C LEU A 83 -9.44 19.09 -8.30
N LEU A 84 -10.48 18.33 -8.67
CA LEU A 84 -11.60 18.84 -9.46
C LEU A 84 -12.37 19.95 -8.75
N LYS A 85 -12.60 19.83 -7.43
CA LYS A 85 -13.20 20.90 -6.62
C LYS A 85 -12.30 22.13 -6.57
N HIS A 86 -10.99 21.96 -6.35
CA HIS A 86 -10.03 23.06 -6.34
C HIS A 86 -10.01 23.81 -7.67
N LYS A 87 -9.97 23.10 -8.81
CA LYS A 87 -10.00 23.71 -10.15
C LYS A 87 -11.30 24.50 -10.42
N LYS A 88 -12.44 24.03 -9.91
CA LYS A 88 -13.71 24.78 -9.99
C LYS A 88 -13.70 26.02 -9.10
N SER A 89 -13.11 25.93 -7.91
CA SER A 89 -12.91 27.04 -6.98
C SER A 89 -12.00 28.12 -7.58
N ASP A 90 -10.83 27.76 -8.12
CA ASP A 90 -9.90 28.68 -8.79
C ASP A 90 -10.58 29.44 -9.93
N LYS A 91 -11.37 28.74 -10.75
CA LYS A 91 -12.12 29.36 -11.86
C LYS A 91 -13.16 30.36 -11.36
N ALA A 92 -13.83 30.07 -10.23
CA ALA A 92 -14.79 30.98 -9.62
C ALA A 92 -14.10 32.22 -9.03
N ILE A 93 -12.99 32.05 -8.30
CA ILE A 93 -12.22 33.16 -7.72
C ILE A 93 -11.65 34.06 -8.81
N SER A 94 -11.11 33.47 -9.89
CA SER A 94 -10.58 34.24 -11.01
C SER A 94 -11.67 35.05 -11.72
N ALA A 95 -12.89 34.52 -11.84
CA ALA A 95 -14.02 35.27 -12.41
C ALA A 95 -14.45 36.46 -11.54
N TYR A 96 -14.41 36.32 -10.21
CA TYR A 96 -14.70 37.41 -9.28
C TYR A 96 -13.63 38.50 -9.26
N LYS A 97 -12.34 38.16 -9.38
CA LYS A 97 -11.24 39.15 -9.43
C LYS A 97 -11.13 39.91 -10.75
N SER A 98 -11.77 39.40 -11.81
CA SER A 98 -11.81 40.05 -13.13
C SER A 98 -13.03 40.96 -13.31
N THR A 99 -13.82 41.20 -12.25
CA THR A 99 -14.88 42.23 -12.22
C THR A 99 -14.42 43.45 -11.44
#